data_AF-A0A9D0CSW4-F1
#
_entry.id   AF-A0A9D0CSW4-F1
#
_cell.length_a   1.000
_cell.length_b   1.000
_cell.length_c   1.000
_cell.angle_alpha   90.00
_cell.angle_beta   90.00
_cell.angle_gamma   90.00
#
_symmetry.space_group_name_H-M   'P 1'
#
loop_
_entity.id
_entity.type
_entity.pdbx_description
1 polymer ?
#
loop_
_entity_poly.entity_id
_entity_poly.type
_entity_poly.pdbx_seq_one_letter_code
_entity_poly.pdbx_strand_id
1 'polypeptide(L)'
;MNIHRLQSLGRGLAILLGLMVNIACADDIEIFDNPGITGGKPNVLFVFDISGSMDEPTPSDPSKTKLQSMREAVETVLRTPGLDINAGYINFGKWRGRGIKFPVVDIADDAHDYDASIPAGTTVRDVLINMINSDSVSGQTPTVDALYESALYFRGDKLDLGASGSFGTWRTNRTPPHYVGGNWKAANPAAYSGARTVIDESVPLDTPIGGDVSERWCERPVDPNEDWDDCAGIPDSHLDCTTVPAEPEVCNGTKMECVQSRVTYPVVSACIDGPGASGSTWFNSNQHKCCTSADATNTECLSWKNLRREECLEEAAVPDCTGGHTAYRECRWLRRHSVEDTRRYNSPISQCGANMIVLLSDGAPSKNGVDYGRKWSNGNARGPSKIRNLIATGTNAVMTDSSTLRLTRHDVECADLSASIFNQSPNSYVFGNCGPELANFLSTVNQIPGVEGSTVNTYTIGFGLTGTGAVESQNYLRLLAQEGNGFFAEADSTQTLVDAMRAAIA
;
A
#
# COMPACT_ATOMS: atom_id res chain seq x y z
N MET A 1 57.78 59.09 8.81
CA MET A 1 56.76 58.88 9.85
C MET A 1 55.54 58.24 9.19
N ASN A 2 55.05 57.06 9.54
CA ASN A 2 55.54 56.00 10.42
C ASN A 2 54.93 54.69 9.89
N ILE A 3 55.79 53.76 9.46
CA ILE A 3 55.46 52.41 9.02
C ILE A 3 55.35 51.58 10.30
N HIS A 4 54.19 51.52 10.95
CA HIS A 4 53.87 50.50 11.98
C HIS A 4 52.39 50.60 12.34
N ARG A 5 51.55 49.87 11.61
CA ARG A 5 50.26 49.29 12.04
C ARG A 5 49.61 48.48 10.90
N LEU A 6 50.43 47.65 10.26
CA LEU A 6 49.99 46.39 9.69
C LEU A 6 50.10 45.33 10.80
N GLN A 7 49.19 44.35 10.80
CA GLN A 7 49.10 43.18 11.70
C GLN A 7 48.12 43.33 12.89
N SER A 8 46.81 43.21 12.62
CA SER A 8 45.89 42.50 13.55
C SER A 8 44.47 42.24 13.01
N LEU A 9 44.08 42.74 11.83
CA LEU A 9 42.68 42.64 11.34
C LEU A 9 42.48 41.72 10.12
N GLY A 10 43.28 40.66 9.99
CA GLY A 10 43.27 39.79 8.81
C GLY A 10 43.27 38.28 9.09
N ARG A 11 42.67 37.83 10.19
CA ARG A 11 42.60 36.39 10.54
C ARG A 11 41.23 35.89 11.03
N GLY A 12 40.16 36.66 10.85
CA GLY A 12 38.83 36.31 11.35
C GLY A 12 37.73 36.17 10.28
N LEU A 13 38.04 36.36 9.00
CA LEU A 13 37.03 36.44 7.93
C LEU A 13 37.41 35.58 6.72
N ALA A 14 37.85 34.34 6.97
CA ALA A 14 38.10 33.32 5.94
C ALA A 14 37.83 31.88 6.44
N ILE A 15 37.08 31.71 7.54
CA ILE A 15 36.72 30.38 8.10
C ILE A 15 35.20 30.31 8.34
N LEU A 16 34.41 30.87 7.43
CA LEU A 16 32.94 30.76 7.46
C LEU A 16 32.33 30.58 6.05
N LEU A 17 33.14 30.08 5.11
CA LEU A 17 32.72 29.79 3.73
C LEU A 17 33.37 28.48 3.23
N GLY A 18 33.26 27.41 4.02
CA GLY A 18 33.95 26.14 3.73
C GLY A 18 33.47 24.98 4.59
N LEU A 19 32.15 24.79 4.72
CA LEU A 19 31.53 23.62 5.34
C LEU A 19 30.17 23.35 4.70
N MET A 20 30.17 23.23 3.38
CA MET A 20 29.25 22.35 2.65
C MET A 20 30.14 21.21 2.14
N VAL A 21 30.52 20.31 3.04
CA VAL A 21 31.08 19.02 2.62
C VAL A 21 29.89 18.27 2.04
N ASN A 22 29.63 18.46 0.74
CA ASN A 22 28.98 17.39 0.00
C ASN A 22 29.91 16.19 0.17
N ILE A 23 29.38 15.11 0.74
CA ILE A 23 30.04 13.80 0.69
C ILE A 23 30.03 13.44 -0.79
N ALA A 24 31.03 13.94 -1.53
CA ALA A 24 31.31 13.46 -2.86
C ALA A 24 31.76 12.00 -2.68
N CYS A 25 31.02 11.05 -3.24
CA CYS A 25 31.53 9.70 -3.45
C CYS A 25 32.83 9.90 -4.25
N ALA A 26 33.98 9.66 -3.62
CA ALA A 26 35.26 9.84 -4.29
C ALA A 26 35.38 8.76 -5.39
N ASP A 27 35.48 9.19 -6.65
CA ASP A 27 35.79 8.34 -7.80
C ASP A 27 37.27 7.95 -7.74
N ASP A 28 37.56 6.72 -7.34
CA ASP A 28 38.88 6.12 -7.54
C ASP A 28 39.09 5.87 -9.03
N ILE A 29 40.11 6.53 -9.58
CA ILE A 29 40.56 6.40 -10.96
C ILE A 29 41.36 5.10 -11.08
N GLU A 30 40.70 4.01 -11.41
CA GLU A 30 41.35 2.86 -12.04
C GLU A 30 40.68 2.53 -13.37
N ILE A 31 41.55 2.23 -14.31
CA ILE A 31 41.41 2.43 -15.73
C ILE A 31 41.05 1.10 -16.39
N PHE A 32 39.93 1.09 -17.12
CA PHE A 32 39.38 -0.02 -17.92
C PHE A 32 38.89 -1.27 -17.15
N ASP A 33 37.65 -1.22 -16.66
CA ASP A 33 36.58 -2.19 -16.98
C ASP A 33 35.22 -1.68 -16.44
N ASN A 34 34.29 -1.40 -17.37
CA ASN A 34 32.86 -1.06 -17.19
C ASN A 34 32.47 0.22 -16.39
N PRO A 35 31.83 1.24 -17.00
CA PRO A 35 31.52 2.54 -16.35
C PRO A 35 30.28 2.53 -15.41
N GLY A 36 30.06 1.45 -14.65
CA GLY A 36 28.88 1.29 -13.79
C GLY A 36 29.14 0.91 -12.33
N ILE A 37 30.39 0.65 -11.93
CA ILE A 37 30.69 0.16 -10.57
C ILE A 37 31.87 0.93 -9.98
N THR A 38 31.60 2.13 -9.48
CA THR A 38 32.46 2.80 -8.49
C THR A 38 31.61 3.06 -7.24
N GLY A 39 31.74 2.17 -6.24
CA GLY A 39 31.12 2.31 -4.92
C GLY A 39 30.12 1.19 -4.58
N GLY A 40 30.43 0.45 -3.51
CA GLY A 40 29.51 -0.50 -2.85
C GLY A 40 29.23 -1.81 -3.59
N LYS A 41 28.89 -2.88 -2.84
CA LYS A 41 28.34 -4.12 -3.42
C LYS A 41 26.98 -3.79 -4.06
N PRO A 42 26.68 -4.27 -5.29
CA PRO A 42 25.38 -4.01 -5.90
C PRO A 42 24.26 -4.71 -5.13
N ASN A 43 23.12 -4.02 -5.04
CA ASN A 43 21.89 -4.51 -4.44
C ASN A 43 20.97 -5.11 -5.51
N VAL A 44 20.88 -6.44 -5.54
CA VAL A 44 20.12 -7.19 -6.54
C VAL A 44 18.83 -7.75 -5.94
N LEU A 45 17.67 -7.29 -6.40
CA LEU A 45 16.40 -7.96 -6.13
C LEU A 45 16.02 -8.87 -7.29
N PHE A 46 16.05 -10.18 -7.06
CA PHE A 46 15.53 -11.16 -8.02
C PHE A 46 14.00 -11.20 -7.95
N VAL A 47 13.34 -10.94 -9.08
CA VAL A 47 11.89 -10.92 -9.23
C VAL A 47 11.48 -12.01 -10.22
N PHE A 48 11.08 -13.18 -9.72
CA PHE A 48 10.87 -14.35 -10.59
C PHE A 48 9.41 -14.73 -10.77
N ASP A 49 9.05 -14.94 -12.04
CA ASP A 49 7.81 -15.53 -12.45
C ASP A 49 7.76 -17.00 -12.05
N ILE A 50 6.68 -17.37 -11.37
CA ILE A 50 6.33 -18.76 -11.07
C ILE A 50 4.88 -19.02 -11.50
N SER A 51 4.43 -18.37 -12.58
CA SER A 51 3.12 -18.61 -13.19
C SER A 51 3.00 -20.02 -13.77
N GLY A 52 1.79 -20.40 -14.18
CA GLY A 52 1.54 -21.75 -14.71
C GLY A 52 2.36 -22.10 -15.96
N SER A 53 2.68 -21.11 -16.80
CA SER A 53 3.48 -21.31 -18.02
C SER A 53 4.93 -21.71 -17.74
N MET A 54 5.42 -21.44 -16.52
CA MET A 54 6.74 -21.90 -16.09
C MET A 54 6.82 -23.43 -15.90
N ASP A 55 5.70 -24.15 -15.94
CA ASP A 55 5.68 -25.63 -15.94
C ASP A 55 5.86 -26.22 -17.35
N GLU A 56 5.79 -25.38 -18.39
CA GLU A 56 6.02 -25.82 -19.76
C GLU A 56 7.50 -26.16 -19.99
N PRO A 57 7.82 -27.07 -20.93
CA PRO A 57 9.19 -27.37 -21.30
C PRO A 57 9.94 -26.15 -21.86
N THR A 58 11.26 -26.11 -21.68
CA THR A 58 12.06 -25.10 -22.39
C THR A 58 12.12 -25.41 -23.90
N PRO A 59 12.18 -24.39 -24.77
CA PRO A 59 12.24 -24.62 -26.22
C PRO A 59 13.46 -25.44 -26.66
N SER A 60 14.62 -25.18 -26.03
CA SER A 60 15.90 -25.76 -26.43
C SER A 60 16.29 -27.00 -25.61
N ASP A 61 15.60 -27.28 -24.49
CA ASP A 61 15.69 -28.54 -23.75
C ASP A 61 14.30 -28.99 -23.25
N PRO A 62 13.57 -29.78 -24.05
CA PRO A 62 12.24 -30.27 -23.69
C PRO A 62 12.23 -31.25 -22.50
N SER A 63 13.39 -31.70 -22.00
CA SER A 63 13.47 -32.60 -20.84
C SER A 63 13.26 -31.88 -19.51
N LYS A 64 13.34 -30.55 -19.51
CA LYS A 64 13.20 -29.71 -18.32
C LYS A 64 12.10 -28.69 -18.51
N THR A 65 11.34 -28.46 -17.44
CA THR A 65 10.42 -27.31 -17.39
C THR A 65 11.20 -26.01 -17.30
N LYS A 66 10.57 -24.89 -17.65
CA LYS A 66 11.17 -23.57 -17.48
C LYS A 66 11.50 -23.31 -15.99
N LEU A 67 10.62 -23.68 -15.06
CA LEU A 67 10.89 -23.53 -13.63
C LEU A 67 12.11 -24.36 -13.19
N GLN A 68 12.27 -25.59 -13.69
CA GLN A 68 13.46 -26.41 -13.40
C GLN A 68 14.74 -25.76 -13.94
N SER A 69 14.70 -25.24 -15.16
CA SER A 69 15.86 -24.56 -15.75
C SER A 69 16.22 -23.27 -15.03
N MET A 70 15.22 -22.52 -14.56
CA MET A 70 15.41 -21.33 -13.73
C MET A 70 16.09 -21.67 -12.40
N ARG A 71 15.64 -22.72 -11.71
CA ARG A 71 16.25 -23.21 -10.47
C ARG A 71 17.74 -23.53 -10.64
N GLU A 72 18.06 -24.31 -11.68
CA GLU A 72 19.45 -24.68 -12.00
C GLU A 72 20.29 -23.46 -12.38
N ALA A 73 19.72 -22.52 -13.13
CA ALA A 73 20.43 -21.31 -13.53
C ALA A 73 20.77 -20.42 -12.33
N VAL A 74 19.80 -20.20 -11.42
CA VAL A 74 20.04 -19.41 -10.21
C VAL A 74 21.07 -20.06 -9.31
N GLU A 75 20.97 -21.38 -9.11
CA GLU A 75 21.97 -22.11 -8.33
C GLU A 75 23.38 -21.96 -8.96
N THR A 76 23.48 -22.06 -10.28
CA THR A 76 24.75 -21.88 -11.00
C THR A 76 25.30 -20.47 -10.84
N VAL A 77 24.44 -19.45 -10.97
CA VAL A 77 24.81 -18.04 -10.86
C VAL A 77 25.27 -17.73 -9.43
N LEU A 78 24.47 -18.05 -8.42
CA LEU A 78 24.75 -17.74 -7.02
C LEU A 78 25.95 -18.51 -6.46
N ARG A 79 26.28 -19.68 -7.03
CA ARG A 79 27.49 -20.45 -6.68
C ARG A 79 28.74 -20.03 -7.47
N THR A 80 28.66 -18.98 -8.30
CA THR A 80 29.83 -18.49 -9.03
C THR A 80 30.91 -18.04 -8.05
N PRO A 81 32.15 -18.60 -8.12
CA PRO A 81 33.23 -18.20 -7.23
C PRO A 81 33.55 -16.70 -7.34
N GLY A 82 33.70 -16.04 -6.19
CA GLY A 82 34.02 -14.61 -6.14
C GLY A 82 32.84 -13.67 -6.42
N LEU A 83 31.62 -14.19 -6.59
CA LEU A 83 30.43 -13.34 -6.69
C LEU A 83 30.22 -12.57 -5.37
N ASP A 84 30.27 -11.24 -5.47
CA ASP A 84 30.18 -10.32 -4.34
C ASP A 84 29.06 -9.30 -4.53
N ILE A 85 27.84 -9.69 -4.12
CA ILE A 85 26.62 -8.90 -4.28
C ILE A 85 25.78 -8.98 -3.01
N ASN A 86 24.93 -7.98 -2.80
CA ASN A 86 23.76 -8.15 -1.94
C ASN A 86 22.63 -8.71 -2.80
N ALA A 87 21.92 -9.75 -2.34
CA ALA A 87 20.79 -10.29 -3.08
C ALA A 87 19.59 -10.58 -2.20
N GLY A 88 18.41 -10.31 -2.76
CA GLY A 88 17.12 -10.60 -2.15
C GLY A 88 16.19 -11.24 -3.17
N TYR A 89 15.03 -11.69 -2.70
CA TYR A 89 14.12 -12.47 -3.53
C TYR A 89 12.66 -12.12 -3.33
N ILE A 90 11.95 -12.01 -4.45
CA ILE A 90 10.50 -11.97 -4.55
C ILE A 90 10.08 -12.86 -5.73
N ASN A 91 8.94 -13.54 -5.56
CA ASN A 91 8.31 -14.25 -6.66
C ASN A 91 6.89 -13.75 -6.90
N PHE A 92 6.39 -14.00 -8.10
CA PHE A 92 5.03 -13.64 -8.47
C PHE A 92 4.36 -14.74 -9.27
N GLY A 93 3.04 -14.85 -9.09
CA GLY A 93 2.21 -15.90 -9.63
C GLY A 93 0.80 -15.75 -9.07
N LYS A 94 -0.09 -16.71 -9.34
CA LYS A 94 -1.50 -16.68 -8.95
C LYS A 94 -2.21 -15.45 -9.53
N TRP A 95 -3.02 -14.74 -8.77
CA TRP A 95 -3.86 -13.65 -9.26
C TRP A 95 -3.51 -12.27 -8.68
N ARG A 96 -2.43 -12.18 -7.89
CA ARG A 96 -1.86 -10.94 -7.33
C ARG A 96 -0.37 -11.11 -7.04
N GLY A 97 0.37 -10.02 -6.93
CA GLY A 97 1.75 -10.02 -6.46
C GLY A 97 1.89 -10.43 -4.99
N ARG A 98 3.14 -10.51 -4.53
CA ARG A 98 3.54 -11.02 -3.20
C ARG A 98 4.51 -10.04 -2.54
N GLY A 99 4.64 -10.10 -1.22
CA GLY A 99 5.69 -9.40 -0.49
C GLY A 99 7.08 -10.01 -0.70
N ILE A 100 8.11 -9.25 -0.32
CA ILE A 100 9.51 -9.67 -0.32
C ILE A 100 9.68 -10.98 0.46
N LYS A 101 10.30 -11.99 -0.15
CA LYS A 101 10.47 -13.33 0.41
C LYS A 101 11.77 -13.48 1.20
N PHE A 102 12.79 -12.73 0.80
CA PHE A 102 14.01 -12.55 1.57
C PHE A 102 14.60 -11.16 1.27
N PRO A 103 15.06 -10.40 2.28
CA PRO A 103 15.62 -9.06 2.05
C PRO A 103 16.90 -9.11 1.20
N VAL A 104 17.20 -7.99 0.54
CA VAL A 104 18.47 -7.78 -0.16
C VAL A 104 19.55 -7.49 0.88
N VAL A 105 20.42 -8.48 1.10
CA VAL A 105 21.54 -8.46 2.05
C VAL A 105 22.71 -9.24 1.44
N ASP A 106 23.90 -9.16 2.04
CA ASP A 106 25.09 -9.84 1.51
C ASP A 106 24.86 -11.36 1.41
N ILE A 107 25.08 -11.93 0.23
CA ILE A 107 24.88 -13.36 0.00
C ILE A 107 25.86 -14.24 0.80
N ALA A 108 26.98 -13.69 1.27
CA ALA A 108 27.96 -14.38 2.09
C ALA A 108 27.63 -14.38 3.59
N ASP A 109 26.69 -13.54 4.04
CA ASP A 109 26.33 -13.44 5.47
C ASP A 109 25.66 -14.71 5.99
N ASP A 110 25.71 -14.87 7.31
CA ASP A 110 24.92 -15.87 8.03
C ASP A 110 23.45 -15.43 8.07
N ALA A 111 22.57 -16.21 7.42
CA ALA A 111 21.15 -15.90 7.37
C ALA A 111 20.47 -15.95 8.75
N HIS A 112 21.09 -16.61 9.74
CA HIS A 112 20.63 -16.59 11.13
C HIS A 112 20.58 -15.18 11.72
N ASP A 113 21.46 -14.28 11.28
CA ASP A 113 21.52 -12.90 11.77
C ASP A 113 20.29 -12.08 11.35
N TYR A 114 19.62 -12.50 10.27
CA TYR A 114 18.41 -11.86 9.74
C TYR A 114 17.13 -12.57 10.19
N ASP A 115 17.18 -13.88 10.39
CA ASP A 115 16.08 -14.69 10.90
C ASP A 115 16.61 -15.83 11.77
N ALA A 116 16.46 -15.67 13.08
CA ALA A 116 16.95 -16.65 14.07
C ALA A 116 16.30 -18.05 13.96
N SER A 117 15.23 -18.22 13.17
CA SER A 117 14.66 -19.54 12.87
C SER A 117 15.48 -20.35 11.88
N ILE A 118 16.38 -19.71 11.14
CA ILE A 118 17.36 -20.33 10.26
C ILE A 118 18.56 -20.80 11.11
N PRO A 119 19.08 -22.03 10.93
CA PRO A 119 20.25 -22.48 11.69
C PRO A 119 21.49 -21.62 11.42
N ALA A 120 22.23 -21.29 12.48
CA ALA A 120 23.54 -20.64 12.37
C ALA A 120 24.49 -21.41 11.46
N GLY A 121 25.26 -20.67 10.66
CA GLY A 121 26.15 -21.16 9.61
C GLY A 121 25.45 -21.40 8.27
N THR A 122 24.14 -21.12 8.14
CA THR A 122 23.46 -21.19 6.85
C THR A 122 23.64 -19.86 6.12
N THR A 123 24.30 -19.88 4.97
CA THR A 123 24.52 -18.62 4.23
C THR A 123 23.23 -18.08 3.62
N VAL A 124 23.12 -16.76 3.46
CA VAL A 124 22.04 -16.12 2.68
C VAL A 124 21.95 -16.73 1.28
N ARG A 125 23.10 -16.98 0.64
CA ARG A 125 23.19 -17.69 -0.65
C ARG A 125 22.42 -19.02 -0.63
N ASP A 126 22.64 -19.87 0.36
CA ASP A 126 21.95 -21.17 0.46
C ASP A 126 20.46 -21.00 0.73
N VAL A 127 20.06 -19.99 1.52
CA VAL A 127 18.65 -19.67 1.76
C VAL A 127 17.94 -19.29 0.47
N LEU A 128 18.52 -18.39 -0.32
CA LEU A 128 17.94 -17.96 -1.61
C LEU A 128 17.80 -19.15 -2.58
N ILE A 129 18.85 -19.96 -2.74
CA ILE A 129 18.83 -21.17 -3.58
C ILE A 129 17.72 -22.13 -3.11
N ASN A 130 17.64 -22.39 -1.81
CA ASN A 130 16.65 -23.33 -1.27
C ASN A 130 15.21 -22.83 -1.44
N MET A 131 14.97 -21.53 -1.23
CA MET A 131 13.66 -20.93 -1.43
C MET A 131 13.19 -21.06 -2.88
N ILE A 132 14.05 -20.73 -3.85
CA ILE A 132 13.75 -20.81 -5.28
C ILE A 132 13.56 -22.27 -5.72
N ASN A 133 14.38 -23.18 -5.20
CA ASN A 133 14.24 -24.62 -5.44
C ASN A 133 12.94 -25.19 -4.85
N SER A 134 12.39 -24.57 -3.81
CA SER A 134 11.12 -24.97 -3.18
C SER A 134 9.86 -24.38 -3.83
N ASP A 135 10.01 -23.39 -4.71
CA ASP A 135 8.85 -22.74 -5.32
C ASP A 135 8.03 -23.66 -6.20
N SER A 136 6.76 -23.34 -6.36
CA SER A 136 5.85 -24.10 -7.23
C SER A 136 5.12 -23.17 -8.18
N VAL A 137 4.90 -23.67 -9.40
CA VAL A 137 4.13 -22.97 -10.42
C VAL A 137 2.73 -22.67 -9.92
N SER A 138 2.19 -21.53 -10.32
CA SER A 138 0.89 -21.10 -9.84
C SER A 138 0.28 -20.00 -10.71
N GLY A 139 -0.87 -20.30 -11.31
CA GLY A 139 -1.80 -19.31 -11.84
C GLY A 139 -1.23 -18.40 -12.93
N GLN A 140 -1.42 -17.09 -12.76
CA GLN A 140 -1.22 -16.06 -13.77
C GLN A 140 0.05 -15.24 -13.49
N THR A 141 0.27 -14.19 -14.29
CA THR A 141 1.51 -13.42 -14.38
C THR A 141 1.28 -11.97 -13.90
N PRO A 142 1.22 -11.70 -12.58
CA PRO A 142 1.03 -10.35 -12.05
C PRO A 142 2.35 -9.54 -11.98
N THR A 143 3.00 -9.32 -13.13
CA THR A 143 4.32 -8.65 -13.22
C THR A 143 4.30 -7.24 -12.63
N VAL A 144 3.27 -6.45 -12.94
CA VAL A 144 3.17 -5.06 -12.47
C VAL A 144 2.99 -4.99 -10.95
N ASP A 145 2.27 -5.93 -10.36
CA ASP A 145 2.14 -6.03 -8.90
C ASP A 145 3.49 -6.29 -8.24
N ALA A 146 4.30 -7.19 -8.82
CA ALA A 146 5.62 -7.54 -8.30
C ALA A 146 6.59 -6.35 -8.38
N LEU A 147 6.58 -5.62 -9.50
CA LEU A 147 7.35 -4.39 -9.67
C LEU A 147 6.90 -3.31 -8.68
N TYR A 148 5.60 -3.14 -8.47
CA TYR A 148 5.07 -2.18 -7.50
C TYR A 148 5.51 -2.50 -6.07
N GLU A 149 5.42 -3.75 -5.63
CA GLU A 149 5.89 -4.13 -4.29
C GLU A 149 7.41 -3.97 -4.17
N SER A 150 8.16 -4.25 -5.24
CA SER A 150 9.60 -4.01 -5.30
C SER A 150 9.93 -2.52 -5.17
N ALA A 151 9.14 -1.64 -5.80
CA ALA A 151 9.27 -0.20 -5.66
C ALA A 151 9.06 0.25 -4.21
N LEU A 152 8.02 -0.26 -3.54
CA LEU A 152 7.78 0.01 -2.12
C LEU A 152 8.97 -0.45 -1.25
N TYR A 153 9.56 -1.60 -1.59
CA TYR A 153 10.71 -2.15 -0.89
C TYR A 153 11.95 -1.24 -0.98
N PHE A 154 12.36 -0.89 -2.20
CA PHE A 154 13.51 0.00 -2.41
C PHE A 154 13.31 1.40 -1.84
N ARG A 155 12.06 1.88 -1.73
CA ARG A 155 11.74 3.18 -1.14
C ARG A 155 11.65 3.18 0.38
N GLY A 156 11.58 2.01 1.01
CA GLY A 156 11.30 1.89 2.45
C GLY A 156 9.86 2.30 2.81
N ASP A 157 8.94 2.19 1.85
CA ASP A 157 7.55 2.55 2.02
C ASP A 157 6.78 1.46 2.80
N LYS A 158 5.52 1.76 3.15
CA LYS A 158 4.62 0.78 3.77
C LYS A 158 4.38 -0.38 2.82
N LEU A 159 4.40 -1.61 3.33
CA LEU A 159 4.08 -2.80 2.56
C LEU A 159 2.60 -2.75 2.15
N ASP A 160 2.28 -3.25 0.96
CA ASP A 160 0.90 -3.31 0.48
C ASP A 160 0.48 -4.75 0.21
N LEU A 161 1.06 -5.39 -0.81
CA LEU A 161 0.77 -6.78 -1.13
C LEU A 161 1.33 -7.71 -0.05
N GLY A 162 2.51 -7.37 0.47
CA GLY A 162 3.22 -8.06 1.55
C GLY A 162 2.58 -7.97 2.93
N ALA A 163 1.65 -7.03 3.15
CA ALA A 163 1.02 -6.80 4.46
C ALA A 163 0.03 -7.91 4.89
N SER A 164 -0.07 -8.99 4.12
CA SER A 164 -1.10 -10.03 4.23
C SER A 164 -0.71 -11.17 5.18
N GLY A 165 -1.39 -11.29 6.32
CA GLY A 165 -1.29 -12.46 7.20
C GLY A 165 0.11 -12.69 7.79
N SER A 166 0.36 -13.89 8.30
CA SER A 166 1.66 -14.30 8.85
C SER A 166 2.54 -14.91 7.76
N PHE A 167 3.85 -14.67 7.84
CA PHE A 167 4.83 -15.35 7.02
C PHE A 167 5.02 -16.82 7.48
N GLY A 168 5.61 -17.64 6.62
CA GLY A 168 5.92 -19.04 6.94
C GLY A 168 7.04 -19.16 7.99
N THR A 169 7.28 -20.38 8.46
CA THR A 169 8.38 -20.68 9.40
C THR A 169 9.44 -21.51 8.68
N TRP A 170 10.71 -21.20 8.89
CA TRP A 170 11.81 -22.00 8.36
C TRP A 170 11.76 -23.43 8.91
N ARG A 171 11.93 -24.43 8.03
CA ARG A 171 11.91 -25.85 8.41
C ARG A 171 13.12 -26.58 7.84
N THR A 172 13.98 -27.03 8.75
CA THR A 172 15.17 -27.84 8.44
C THR A 172 14.86 -29.28 8.03
N ASN A 173 13.66 -29.79 8.35
CA ASN A 173 13.22 -31.13 7.98
C ASN A 173 12.61 -31.21 6.57
N ARG A 174 12.69 -30.15 5.78
CA ARG A 174 12.32 -30.15 4.36
C ARG A 174 13.58 -30.29 3.52
N THR A 175 13.44 -30.85 2.32
CA THR A 175 14.54 -31.02 1.36
C THR A 175 14.18 -30.31 0.05
N PRO A 176 14.82 -29.18 -0.28
CA PRO A 176 15.76 -28.42 0.56
C PRO A 176 15.07 -27.76 1.77
N PRO A 177 15.80 -27.34 2.82
CA PRO A 177 15.25 -26.55 3.93
C PRO A 177 14.68 -25.22 3.45
N HIS A 178 13.43 -24.90 3.79
CA HIS A 178 12.78 -23.65 3.34
C HIS A 178 11.67 -23.20 4.29
N TYR A 179 11.13 -22.01 4.06
CA TYR A 179 9.94 -21.51 4.76
C TYR A 179 8.68 -22.27 4.33
N VAL A 180 7.91 -22.76 5.30
CA VAL A 180 6.69 -23.54 5.05
C VAL A 180 5.53 -23.00 5.87
N GLY A 181 4.33 -23.09 5.30
CA GLY A 181 3.13 -22.49 5.87
C GLY A 181 3.06 -20.98 5.66
N GLY A 182 2.17 -20.31 6.41
CA GLY A 182 1.93 -18.88 6.26
C GLY A 182 1.11 -18.50 5.03
N ASN A 183 0.86 -17.19 4.89
CA ASN A 183 0.16 -16.63 3.76
C ASN A 183 1.14 -16.41 2.60
N TRP A 184 0.82 -16.94 1.42
CA TRP A 184 1.67 -16.83 0.23
C TRP A 184 1.92 -15.37 -0.22
N LYS A 185 1.09 -14.42 0.21
CA LYS A 185 1.29 -12.99 -0.05
C LYS A 185 2.21 -12.32 0.97
N ALA A 186 2.34 -12.85 2.18
CA ALA A 186 3.09 -12.22 3.26
C ALA A 186 4.53 -11.91 2.84
N ALA A 187 5.03 -10.75 3.27
CA ALA A 187 6.46 -10.45 3.27
C ALA A 187 7.15 -11.14 4.45
N ASN A 188 8.41 -11.48 4.26
CA ASN A 188 9.29 -11.99 5.31
C ASN A 188 9.50 -10.89 6.38
N PRO A 189 9.29 -11.17 7.68
CA PRO A 189 9.56 -10.23 8.76
C PRO A 189 10.97 -9.63 8.76
N ALA A 190 11.97 -10.35 8.25
CA ALA A 190 13.32 -9.82 8.10
C ALA A 190 13.42 -8.64 7.11
N ALA A 191 12.45 -8.49 6.20
CA ALA A 191 12.44 -7.44 5.19
C ALA A 191 11.80 -6.12 5.64
N TYR A 192 11.20 -6.07 6.84
CA TYR A 192 10.51 -4.87 7.32
C TYR A 192 10.71 -4.63 8.81
N SER A 193 10.46 -3.40 9.23
CA SER A 193 10.38 -3.00 10.63
C SER A 193 8.95 -2.58 10.97
N GLY A 194 8.66 -2.38 12.26
CA GLY A 194 7.32 -2.06 12.75
C GLY A 194 6.42 -3.28 12.94
N ALA A 195 5.17 -3.04 13.29
CA ALA A 195 4.21 -4.09 13.64
C ALA A 195 2.80 -3.75 13.14
N ARG A 196 2.01 -4.81 12.94
CA ARG A 196 0.56 -4.71 12.79
C ARG A 196 -0.08 -5.09 14.11
N THR A 197 -0.66 -4.10 14.78
CA THR A 197 -1.35 -4.27 16.05
C THR A 197 -2.84 -4.19 15.80
N VAL A 198 -3.55 -5.23 16.23
CA VAL A 198 -5.01 -5.17 16.37
C VAL A 198 -5.28 -4.65 17.77
N ILE A 199 -5.83 -3.44 17.85
CA ILE A 199 -6.29 -2.83 19.09
C ILE A 199 -7.77 -3.18 19.21
N ASP A 200 -8.07 -4.06 20.16
CA ASP A 200 -9.42 -4.38 20.60
C ASP A 200 -9.60 -3.80 22.00
N GLU A 201 -10.16 -2.59 22.10
CA GLU A 201 -10.37 -1.89 23.36
C GLU A 201 -11.86 -1.73 23.66
N SER A 202 -12.26 -1.95 24.91
CA SER A 202 -13.58 -1.56 25.41
C SER A 202 -13.57 -0.06 25.68
N VAL A 203 -14.23 0.72 24.82
CA VAL A 203 -14.35 2.17 25.00
C VAL A 203 -15.76 2.53 25.50
N PRO A 204 -15.90 3.50 26.41
CA PRO A 204 -17.21 4.06 26.77
C PRO A 204 -17.93 4.56 25.51
N LEU A 205 -19.26 4.39 25.44
CA LEU A 205 -20.09 4.90 24.34
C LEU A 205 -19.86 6.38 24.01
N ASP A 206 -19.42 7.15 24.99
CA ASP A 206 -19.20 8.60 24.90
C ASP A 206 -17.80 8.96 24.32
N THR A 207 -16.99 7.97 23.94
CA THR A 207 -15.65 8.20 23.39
C THR A 207 -15.77 8.67 21.95
N PRO A 208 -15.21 9.84 21.56
CA PRO A 208 -15.26 10.31 20.17
C PRO A 208 -14.44 9.36 19.27
N ILE A 209 -15.11 8.41 18.61
CA ILE A 209 -14.53 7.60 17.55
C ILE A 209 -14.74 8.42 16.27
N GLY A 210 -13.67 8.85 15.59
CA GLY A 210 -13.80 9.70 14.40
C GLY A 210 -14.76 9.10 13.36
N GLY A 211 -15.94 9.70 13.24
CA GLY A 211 -17.08 9.24 12.45
C GLY A 211 -18.38 9.46 13.23
N ASP A 212 -19.42 9.97 12.58
CA ASP A 212 -20.68 10.39 13.21
C ASP A 212 -21.40 9.25 13.97
N VAL A 213 -21.05 9.04 15.24
CA VAL A 213 -21.93 8.44 16.25
C VAL A 213 -22.28 9.54 17.23
N SER A 214 -23.37 10.25 16.94
CA SER A 214 -24.06 11.07 17.94
C SER A 214 -24.53 10.13 19.06
N GLU A 215 -24.18 10.43 20.30
CA GLU A 215 -24.77 9.90 21.55
C GLU A 215 -26.02 9.04 21.32
N ARG A 216 -25.85 7.73 21.12
CA ARG A 216 -26.96 6.79 21.10
C ARG A 216 -26.79 5.84 22.28
N TRP A 217 -27.67 6.03 23.25
CA TRP A 217 -28.02 5.05 24.26
C TRP A 217 -28.35 3.74 23.52
N CYS A 218 -27.69 2.65 23.91
CA CYS A 218 -27.85 1.35 23.27
C CYS A 218 -28.57 0.44 24.26
N GLU A 219 -29.90 0.36 24.11
CA GLU A 219 -30.78 -0.47 24.92
C GLU A 219 -31.48 -1.50 24.02
N ARG A 220 -31.62 -2.72 24.53
CA ARG A 220 -32.33 -3.81 23.83
C ARG A 220 -33.35 -4.46 24.74
N PRO A 221 -34.50 -4.89 24.22
CA PRO A 221 -35.46 -5.64 25.00
C PRO A 221 -34.90 -7.01 25.36
N VAL A 222 -35.26 -7.52 26.55
CA VAL A 222 -34.99 -8.92 26.90
C VAL A 222 -35.96 -9.85 26.16
N ASP A 223 -37.18 -9.38 25.87
CA ASP A 223 -38.16 -10.10 25.07
C ASP A 223 -37.94 -9.80 23.57
N PRO A 224 -37.62 -10.82 22.75
CA PRO A 224 -37.38 -10.63 21.31
C PRO A 224 -38.63 -10.24 20.50
N ASN A 225 -39.82 -10.19 21.12
CA ASN A 225 -41.07 -9.77 20.46
C ASN A 225 -41.40 -8.28 20.66
N GLU A 226 -40.56 -7.52 21.35
CA GLU A 226 -40.71 -6.07 21.47
C GLU A 226 -40.11 -5.36 20.24
N ASP A 227 -40.85 -4.39 19.68
CA ASP A 227 -40.55 -3.74 18.39
C ASP A 227 -39.52 -2.59 18.48
N TRP A 228 -38.71 -2.54 19.54
CA TRP A 228 -37.68 -1.52 19.74
C TRP A 228 -36.31 -2.19 19.93
N ASP A 229 -35.28 -1.66 19.27
CA ASP A 229 -33.88 -2.08 19.43
C ASP A 229 -33.00 -0.90 19.04
N ASP A 230 -32.60 -0.10 20.02
CA ASP A 230 -31.78 1.10 19.78
C ASP A 230 -30.33 0.74 19.39
N CYS A 231 -29.96 -0.54 19.55
CA CYS A 231 -28.70 -1.12 19.11
C CYS A 231 -28.78 -1.76 17.71
N ALA A 232 -29.91 -1.63 16.99
CA ALA A 232 -30.12 -2.28 15.70
C ALA A 232 -29.01 -1.95 14.68
N GLY A 233 -28.39 -3.01 14.14
CA GLY A 233 -27.28 -2.91 13.17
C GLY A 233 -25.88 -3.09 13.77
N ILE A 234 -25.75 -3.20 15.09
CA ILE A 234 -24.49 -3.52 15.76
C ILE A 234 -24.43 -5.05 15.99
N PRO A 235 -23.37 -5.76 15.54
CA PRO A 235 -23.21 -7.18 15.84
C PRO A 235 -23.14 -7.46 17.35
N ASP A 236 -23.83 -8.48 17.85
CA ASP A 236 -23.83 -8.87 19.27
C ASP A 236 -22.43 -9.05 19.87
N SER A 237 -21.45 -9.44 19.05
CA SER A 237 -20.04 -9.57 19.45
C SER A 237 -19.37 -8.26 19.88
N HIS A 238 -20.00 -7.11 19.59
CA HIS A 238 -19.48 -5.77 19.89
C HIS A 238 -20.20 -5.09 21.05
N LEU A 239 -21.21 -5.74 21.64
CA LEU A 239 -22.02 -5.20 22.72
C LEU A 239 -21.68 -5.92 24.04
N ASP A 240 -21.37 -5.14 25.09
CA ASP A 240 -21.29 -5.64 26.47
C ASP A 240 -22.47 -5.05 27.26
N CYS A 241 -23.48 -5.88 27.48
CA CYS A 241 -24.76 -5.46 28.04
C CYS A 241 -25.03 -6.09 29.39
N THR A 242 -25.52 -5.29 30.31
CA THR A 242 -26.02 -5.72 31.61
C THR A 242 -27.54 -5.68 31.62
N THR A 243 -28.17 -6.74 32.14
CA THR A 243 -29.62 -6.75 32.31
C THR A 243 -30.03 -5.82 33.43
N VAL A 244 -30.89 -4.86 33.12
CA VAL A 244 -31.59 -4.03 34.10
C VAL A 244 -32.91 -4.75 34.44
N PRO A 245 -33.13 -5.13 35.70
CA PRO A 245 -34.35 -5.85 36.09
C PRO A 245 -35.59 -4.97 35.95
N ALA A 246 -36.73 -5.59 35.64
CA ALA A 246 -38.02 -4.89 35.60
C ALA A 246 -38.34 -4.32 36.99
N GLU A 247 -38.56 -3.01 37.07
CA GLU A 247 -39.04 -2.37 38.29
C GLU A 247 -40.58 -2.35 38.28
N PRO A 248 -41.25 -2.75 39.37
CA PRO A 248 -42.70 -2.68 39.46
C PRO A 248 -43.14 -1.22 39.25
N GLU A 249 -44.20 -1.03 38.46
CA GLU A 249 -44.78 0.29 38.23
C GLU A 249 -45.33 0.82 39.56
N VAL A 250 -44.73 1.89 40.07
CA VAL A 250 -45.18 2.58 41.26
C VAL A 250 -45.66 3.96 40.84
N CYS A 251 -46.98 4.13 40.84
CA CYS A 251 -47.62 5.42 40.59
C CYS A 251 -47.84 6.15 41.91
N ASN A 252 -47.23 7.31 42.07
CA ASN A 252 -47.39 8.13 43.27
C ASN A 252 -47.70 9.57 42.90
N GLY A 253 -48.99 9.93 43.02
CA GLY A 253 -49.49 11.25 42.63
C GLY A 253 -49.84 11.36 41.15
N THR A 254 -49.97 12.59 40.68
CA THR A 254 -50.29 12.93 39.29
C THR A 254 -49.35 14.02 38.82
N LYS A 255 -48.73 13.82 37.64
CA LYS A 255 -47.96 14.86 36.95
C LYS A 255 -48.80 15.46 35.85
N MET A 256 -48.53 16.71 35.53
CA MET A 256 -49.09 17.34 34.34
C MET A 256 -48.20 16.95 33.16
N GLU A 257 -48.75 16.24 32.20
CA GLU A 257 -48.09 15.97 30.94
C GLU A 257 -48.80 16.68 29.79
N CYS A 258 -48.00 17.09 28.82
CA CYS A 258 -48.53 17.68 27.61
C CYS A 258 -49.22 16.62 26.76
N VAL A 259 -50.55 16.63 26.74
CA VAL A 259 -51.35 15.69 25.93
C VAL A 259 -51.58 16.19 24.51
N GLN A 260 -51.36 17.49 24.28
CA GLN A 260 -51.38 18.07 22.96
C GLN A 260 -50.29 19.14 22.83
N SER A 261 -49.27 18.88 22.01
CA SER A 261 -48.22 19.86 21.71
C SER A 261 -48.39 20.45 20.31
N ARG A 262 -47.83 21.64 20.11
CA ARG A 262 -47.61 22.22 18.79
C ARG A 262 -46.15 22.55 18.63
N VAL A 263 -45.56 21.96 17.60
CA VAL A 263 -44.22 22.32 17.15
C VAL A 263 -44.32 23.61 16.35
N THR A 264 -43.69 24.67 16.83
CA THR A 264 -43.51 25.90 16.05
C THR A 264 -42.09 25.95 15.52
N TYR A 265 -41.99 26.25 14.23
CA TYR A 265 -40.73 26.60 13.58
C TYR A 265 -40.63 28.13 13.57
N PRO A 266 -39.44 28.73 13.78
CA PRO A 266 -39.31 30.18 13.72
C PRO A 266 -39.81 30.72 12.38
N VAL A 267 -40.58 31.81 12.44
CA VAL A 267 -41.21 32.44 11.29
C VAL A 267 -40.16 33.09 10.38
N VAL A 268 -40.40 33.01 9.08
CA VAL A 268 -39.51 33.33 7.94
C VAL A 268 -38.83 34.72 7.96
N SER A 269 -39.29 35.67 8.77
CA SER A 269 -38.77 37.05 8.78
C SER A 269 -37.31 37.18 9.23
N ALA A 270 -36.74 36.18 9.92
CA ALA A 270 -35.33 36.20 10.33
C ALA A 270 -34.34 35.71 9.25
N CYS A 271 -34.81 35.11 8.13
CA CYS A 271 -33.93 34.71 7.03
C CYS A 271 -33.54 35.87 6.09
N ILE A 272 -34.10 37.06 6.30
CA ILE A 272 -33.89 38.24 5.44
C ILE A 272 -32.53 38.91 5.71
N ASP A 273 -32.01 38.82 6.95
CA ASP A 273 -30.81 39.55 7.39
C ASP A 273 -29.55 38.66 7.53
N GLY A 274 -29.66 37.36 7.27
CA GLY A 274 -28.53 36.40 7.26
C GLY A 274 -28.00 36.12 5.84
N PRO A 275 -26.97 35.26 5.68
CA PRO A 275 -26.37 34.92 4.37
C PRO A 275 -27.34 34.30 3.34
N GLY A 276 -28.60 34.10 3.73
CA GLY A 276 -29.75 33.69 2.92
C GLY A 276 -30.68 34.81 2.44
N ALA A 277 -30.25 36.07 2.39
CA ALA A 277 -31.03 37.14 1.77
C ALA A 277 -31.46 36.77 0.34
N SER A 278 -32.58 37.32 -0.12
CA SER A 278 -33.19 37.08 -1.43
C SER A 278 -32.16 37.28 -2.57
N GLY A 279 -31.51 36.19 -2.96
CA GLY A 279 -30.31 36.21 -3.80
C GLY A 279 -29.32 35.07 -3.52
N SER A 280 -29.38 34.41 -2.36
CA SER A 280 -28.54 33.23 -2.09
C SER A 280 -29.03 31.97 -2.80
N THR A 281 -28.11 31.08 -3.17
CA THR A 281 -28.40 29.78 -3.81
C THR A 281 -29.11 28.78 -2.88
N TRP A 282 -29.30 29.13 -1.61
CA TRP A 282 -29.76 28.24 -0.55
C TRP A 282 -31.24 28.47 -0.16
N PHE A 283 -31.94 29.35 -0.87
CA PHE A 283 -33.34 29.71 -0.59
C PHE A 283 -34.30 29.09 -1.62
N ASN A 284 -35.29 28.33 -1.15
CA ASN A 284 -36.38 27.81 -1.99
C ASN A 284 -37.65 28.65 -1.79
N SER A 285 -38.00 29.44 -2.81
CA SER A 285 -39.16 30.35 -2.79
C SER A 285 -40.51 29.64 -2.71
N ASN A 286 -40.62 28.40 -3.19
CA ASN A 286 -41.88 27.66 -3.23
C ASN A 286 -42.17 26.90 -1.93
N GLN A 287 -41.15 26.66 -1.11
CA GLN A 287 -41.26 25.91 0.15
C GLN A 287 -41.00 26.75 1.40
N HIS A 288 -40.54 28.01 1.24
CA HIS A 288 -40.25 28.92 2.35
C HIS A 288 -39.24 28.33 3.37
N LYS A 289 -38.24 27.59 2.90
CA LYS A 289 -37.19 26.94 3.72
C LYS A 289 -35.83 27.55 3.45
N CYS A 290 -35.04 27.74 4.52
CA CYS A 290 -33.72 28.38 4.47
C CYS A 290 -32.54 27.38 4.31
N CYS A 291 -32.81 26.06 4.26
CA CYS A 291 -31.81 25.01 3.98
C CYS A 291 -32.45 23.81 3.26
N THR A 292 -31.68 23.10 2.41
CA THR A 292 -32.12 21.88 1.70
C THR A 292 -31.33 20.64 2.15
N SER A 293 -31.75 19.44 1.72
CA SER A 293 -31.07 18.18 2.05
C SER A 293 -29.67 18.04 1.43
N ALA A 294 -29.28 18.92 0.52
CA ALA A 294 -27.94 18.95 -0.07
C ALA A 294 -26.88 19.60 0.87
N ASP A 295 -27.31 20.19 1.99
CA ASP A 295 -26.48 21.10 2.80
C ASP A 295 -26.04 20.49 4.14
N ALA A 296 -26.04 19.14 4.23
CA ALA A 296 -25.86 18.38 5.46
C ALA A 296 -24.48 18.54 6.14
N THR A 297 -23.51 19.17 5.47
CA THR A 297 -22.14 19.37 5.97
C THR A 297 -21.86 20.80 6.46
N ASN A 298 -22.83 21.71 6.34
CA ASN A 298 -22.66 23.10 6.78
C ASN A 298 -23.02 23.27 8.27
N THR A 299 -22.01 23.60 9.09
CA THR A 299 -22.09 23.67 10.55
C THR A 299 -23.01 24.76 11.07
N GLU A 300 -23.18 25.88 10.34
CA GLU A 300 -24.14 26.94 10.70
C GLU A 300 -25.59 26.56 10.32
N CYS A 301 -25.82 25.80 9.25
CA CYS A 301 -27.17 25.30 8.94
C CYS A 301 -27.61 24.22 9.95
N LEU A 302 -26.67 23.41 10.44
CA LEU A 302 -26.92 22.42 11.51
C LEU A 302 -27.28 23.09 12.85
N SER A 303 -26.73 24.27 13.16
CA SER A 303 -27.06 24.98 14.40
C SER A 303 -28.51 25.50 14.44
N TRP A 304 -29.12 25.78 13.28
CA TRP A 304 -30.50 26.26 13.18
C TRP A 304 -31.55 25.14 13.16
N LYS A 305 -31.19 23.93 12.72
CA LYS A 305 -32.07 22.74 12.76
C LYS A 305 -32.44 22.35 14.21
N ASN A 306 -31.68 22.84 15.18
CA ASN A 306 -31.84 22.58 16.62
C ASN A 306 -32.71 23.62 17.35
N LEU A 307 -33.25 24.63 16.68
CA LEU A 307 -34.13 25.66 17.28
C LEU A 307 -35.62 25.28 17.24
N ARG A 308 -35.91 23.99 17.40
CA ARG A 308 -37.27 23.46 17.54
C ARG A 308 -37.84 23.89 18.89
N ARG A 309 -38.91 24.69 18.87
CA ARG A 309 -39.66 25.07 20.07
C ARG A 309 -40.97 24.29 20.06
N GLU A 310 -41.08 23.35 20.98
CA GLU A 310 -42.31 22.61 21.22
C GLU A 310 -43.07 23.32 22.33
N GLU A 311 -44.24 23.86 22.00
CA GLU A 311 -45.13 24.51 22.97
C GLU A 311 -46.26 23.55 23.32
N CYS A 312 -46.52 23.38 24.61
CA CYS A 312 -47.66 22.60 25.06
C CYS A 312 -48.96 23.41 24.91
N LEU A 313 -49.93 22.85 24.19
CA LEU A 313 -51.25 23.47 24.00
C LEU A 313 -52.27 23.01 25.03
N GLU A 314 -52.15 21.77 25.51
CA GLU A 314 -53.04 21.19 26.52
C GLU A 314 -52.26 20.24 27.42
N GLU A 315 -52.36 20.47 28.73
CA GLU A 315 -51.81 19.58 29.75
C GLU A 315 -52.93 18.80 30.41
N ALA A 316 -52.71 17.51 30.65
CA ALA A 316 -53.60 16.68 31.44
C ALA A 316 -52.87 16.11 32.66
N ALA A 317 -53.61 15.96 33.75
CA ALA A 317 -53.15 15.25 34.92
C ALA A 317 -53.10 13.74 34.59
N VAL A 318 -51.90 13.22 34.39
CA VAL A 318 -51.64 11.79 34.23
C VAL A 318 -51.07 11.23 35.52
N PRO A 319 -51.28 9.94 35.82
CA PRO A 319 -50.61 9.28 36.94
C PRO A 319 -49.08 9.49 36.85
N ASP A 320 -48.45 9.96 37.92
CA ASP A 320 -46.99 10.09 37.98
C ASP A 320 -46.40 8.74 38.37
N CYS A 321 -46.15 7.92 37.35
CA CYS A 321 -45.62 6.57 37.51
C CYS A 321 -44.12 6.56 37.28
N THR A 322 -43.41 5.94 38.22
CA THR A 322 -42.01 5.54 38.10
C THR A 322 -41.93 4.01 38.07
N GLY A 323 -41.08 3.43 37.21
CA GLY A 323 -41.04 1.99 36.97
C GLY A 323 -42.04 1.55 35.89
N GLY A 324 -42.29 0.24 35.75
CA GLY A 324 -43.19 -0.32 34.73
C GLY A 324 -42.50 -0.70 33.42
N HIS A 325 -41.18 -0.56 33.33
CA HIS A 325 -40.41 -1.06 32.19
C HIS A 325 -40.28 -2.58 32.27
N THR A 326 -40.45 -3.27 31.14
CA THR A 326 -40.02 -4.66 30.99
C THR A 326 -38.50 -4.72 31.17
N ALA A 327 -37.97 -5.86 31.61
CA ALA A 327 -36.52 -6.00 31.77
C ALA A 327 -35.85 -5.72 30.42
N TYR A 328 -34.84 -4.85 30.42
CA TYR A 328 -34.08 -4.49 29.22
C TYR A 328 -32.58 -4.69 29.47
N ARG A 329 -31.80 -4.74 28.41
CA ARG A 329 -30.35 -4.80 28.47
C ARG A 329 -29.78 -3.44 28.13
N GLU A 330 -29.06 -2.84 29.06
CA GLU A 330 -28.30 -1.62 28.84
C GLU A 330 -26.87 -2.02 28.40
N CYS A 331 -26.47 -1.62 27.19
CA CYS A 331 -25.14 -1.89 26.65
C CYS A 331 -24.26 -0.66 26.85
N ARG A 332 -23.20 -0.75 27.67
CA ARG A 332 -22.42 0.43 28.12
C ARG A 332 -21.07 0.62 27.42
N TRP A 333 -20.63 -0.38 26.66
CA TRP A 333 -19.30 -0.40 26.04
C TRP A 333 -19.39 -0.75 24.55
N LEU A 334 -18.61 -0.04 23.74
CA LEU A 334 -18.31 -0.43 22.36
C LEU A 334 -16.94 -1.09 22.31
N ARG A 335 -16.78 -2.15 21.52
CA ARG A 335 -15.44 -2.61 21.14
C ARG A 335 -14.90 -1.73 20.02
N ARG A 336 -13.91 -0.89 20.34
CA ARG A 336 -13.09 -0.22 19.32
C ARG A 336 -12.16 -1.26 18.71
N HIS A 337 -12.49 -1.72 17.52
CA HIS A 337 -11.58 -2.46 16.66
C HIS A 337 -10.82 -1.48 15.79
N SER A 338 -9.53 -1.27 16.06
CA SER A 338 -8.66 -0.52 15.15
C SER A 338 -7.42 -1.32 14.83
N VAL A 339 -7.02 -1.29 13.55
CA VAL A 339 -5.79 -1.93 13.09
C VAL A 339 -4.79 -0.83 12.86
N GLU A 340 -3.76 -0.78 13.70
CA GLU A 340 -2.59 0.06 13.46
C GLU A 340 -1.55 -0.77 12.72
N ASP A 341 -1.16 -0.32 11.52
CA ASP A 341 -0.08 -0.95 10.76
C ASP A 341 1.05 0.05 10.52
N THR A 342 2.10 -0.12 11.32
CA THR A 342 3.32 0.68 11.28
C THR A 342 4.39 0.05 10.40
N ARG A 343 4.11 -1.12 9.78
CA ARG A 343 5.14 -1.86 9.04
C ARG A 343 5.63 -1.08 7.82
N ARG A 344 6.95 -1.00 7.68
CA ARG A 344 7.65 -0.37 6.56
C ARG A 344 8.82 -1.23 6.13
N TYR A 345 9.04 -1.31 4.83
CA TYR A 345 10.16 -2.05 4.29
C TYR A 345 11.49 -1.46 4.77
N ASN A 346 12.44 -2.34 5.07
CA ASN A 346 13.82 -1.95 5.32
C ASN A 346 14.49 -1.83 3.95
N SER A 347 14.57 -0.61 3.41
CA SER A 347 15.18 -0.38 2.09
C SER A 347 16.65 -0.85 2.08
N PRO A 348 17.10 -1.54 1.02
CA PRO A 348 18.50 -1.89 0.86
C PRO A 348 19.36 -0.74 0.33
N ILE A 349 18.73 0.35 -0.15
CA ILE A 349 19.47 1.48 -0.71
C ILE A 349 20.26 2.16 0.42
N SER A 350 21.58 2.26 0.21
CA SER A 350 22.50 3.02 1.03
C SER A 350 23.23 4.07 0.18
N GLN A 351 24.09 4.88 0.79
CA GLN A 351 24.90 5.86 0.04
C GLN A 351 25.94 5.12 -0.83
N CYS A 352 26.00 5.47 -2.13
CA CYS A 352 26.97 4.96 -3.12
C CYS A 352 26.92 3.42 -3.34
N GLY A 353 25.81 2.89 -3.87
CA GLY A 353 25.70 1.50 -4.33
C GLY A 353 24.65 1.33 -5.44
N ALA A 354 24.94 0.52 -6.45
CA ALA A 354 24.01 0.26 -7.56
C ALA A 354 22.80 -0.56 -7.06
N ASN A 355 21.58 -0.17 -7.44
CA ASN A 355 20.36 -0.89 -7.08
C ASN A 355 19.70 -1.41 -8.35
N MET A 356 19.36 -2.71 -8.36
CA MET A 356 18.84 -3.35 -9.56
C MET A 356 17.73 -4.34 -9.24
N ILE A 357 16.74 -4.36 -10.13
CA ILE A 357 15.71 -5.39 -10.23
C ILE A 357 16.10 -6.29 -11.41
N VAL A 358 16.22 -7.58 -11.16
CA VAL A 358 16.37 -8.60 -12.21
C VAL A 358 15.06 -9.35 -12.32
N LEU A 359 14.25 -8.95 -13.31
CA LEU A 359 12.92 -9.51 -13.57
C LEU A 359 13.02 -10.64 -14.60
N LEU A 360 12.63 -11.84 -14.21
CA LEU A 360 12.50 -12.99 -15.10
C LEU A 360 11.03 -13.34 -15.30
N SER A 361 10.60 -13.46 -16.56
CA SER A 361 9.26 -13.93 -16.90
C SER A 361 9.23 -14.67 -18.24
N ASP A 362 8.30 -15.62 -18.36
CA ASP A 362 8.06 -16.38 -19.58
C ASP A 362 6.79 -15.94 -20.34
N GLY A 363 6.21 -14.78 -19.98
CA GLY A 363 5.01 -14.28 -20.64
C GLY A 363 4.63 -12.85 -20.34
N ALA A 364 3.65 -12.36 -21.09
CA ALA A 364 3.04 -11.05 -20.89
C ALA A 364 2.22 -10.99 -19.59
N PRO A 365 2.08 -9.82 -18.96
CA PRO A 365 1.31 -9.67 -17.73
C PRO A 365 -0.15 -10.10 -17.93
N SER A 366 -0.63 -11.11 -17.22
CA SER A 366 -2.03 -11.59 -17.35
C SER A 366 -2.92 -11.18 -16.18
N LYS A 367 -2.32 -10.53 -15.16
CA LYS A 367 -3.02 -9.92 -14.01
C LYS A 367 -2.33 -8.64 -13.57
N ASN A 368 -3.12 -7.77 -12.94
CA ASN A 368 -2.67 -6.58 -12.27
C ASN A 368 -3.72 -6.25 -11.20
N GLY A 369 -3.31 -6.11 -9.94
CA GLY A 369 -4.15 -5.76 -8.80
C GLY A 369 -3.86 -4.37 -8.25
N VAL A 370 -2.84 -3.69 -8.76
CA VAL A 370 -2.35 -2.41 -8.25
C VAL A 370 -2.82 -1.22 -9.07
N ASP A 371 -2.99 -1.35 -10.40
CA ASP A 371 -3.60 -0.35 -11.29
C ASP A 371 -4.30 -1.02 -12.49
N TYR A 372 -5.65 -0.99 -12.53
CA TYR A 372 -6.43 -1.67 -13.58
C TYR A 372 -6.62 -0.84 -14.86
N GLY A 373 -6.23 0.44 -14.89
CA GLY A 373 -6.36 1.31 -16.08
C GLY A 373 -7.76 1.43 -16.71
N ARG A 374 -8.86 1.01 -16.05
CA ARG A 374 -10.20 1.01 -16.66
C ARG A 374 -10.87 2.37 -16.57
N LYS A 375 -11.50 2.86 -17.64
CA LYS A 375 -12.45 3.99 -17.56
C LYS A 375 -13.89 3.49 -17.42
N TRP A 376 -14.72 4.25 -16.72
CA TRP A 376 -16.18 4.15 -16.85
C TRP A 376 -16.67 5.04 -18.00
N SER A 377 -17.88 4.80 -18.51
CA SER A 377 -18.46 5.53 -19.66
C SER A 377 -18.61 7.05 -19.46
N ASN A 378 -18.35 7.54 -18.25
CA ASN A 378 -18.38 8.96 -17.87
C ASN A 378 -16.98 9.58 -17.67
N GLY A 379 -15.90 8.89 -18.10
CA GLY A 379 -14.53 9.42 -18.05
C GLY A 379 -13.83 9.27 -16.70
N ASN A 380 -14.36 8.44 -15.78
CA ASN A 380 -13.74 8.21 -14.47
C ASN A 380 -12.87 6.95 -14.51
N ALA A 381 -11.62 7.03 -14.07
CA ALA A 381 -10.80 5.86 -13.81
C ALA A 381 -11.45 4.97 -12.72
N ARG A 382 -11.55 3.67 -12.99
CA ARG A 382 -12.10 2.60 -12.15
C ARG A 382 -11.01 1.56 -11.91
N GLY A 383 -10.17 1.84 -10.93
CA GLY A 383 -9.13 0.95 -10.42
C GLY A 383 -8.44 1.61 -9.23
N PRO A 384 -7.65 0.87 -8.44
CA PRO A 384 -6.62 1.54 -7.67
C PRO A 384 -5.73 2.35 -8.64
N SER A 385 -5.18 3.47 -8.14
CA SER A 385 -4.23 4.36 -8.83
C SER A 385 -2.91 4.39 -8.04
N LYS A 386 -2.47 3.23 -7.55
CA LYS A 386 -1.39 3.08 -6.59
C LYS A 386 -0.04 3.48 -7.17
N ILE A 387 0.28 3.02 -8.39
CA ILE A 387 1.55 3.39 -9.04
C ILE A 387 1.54 4.88 -9.38
N ARG A 388 0.43 5.39 -9.89
CA ARG A 388 0.31 6.84 -10.17
C ARG A 388 0.44 7.70 -8.93
N ASN A 389 -0.19 7.33 -7.81
CA ASN A 389 -0.02 8.02 -6.54
C ASN A 389 1.43 7.95 -6.04
N LEU A 390 2.10 6.80 -6.21
CA LEU A 390 3.52 6.65 -5.88
C LEU A 390 4.39 7.61 -6.69
N ILE A 391 4.21 7.66 -8.01
CA ILE A 391 4.97 8.55 -8.91
C ILE A 391 4.68 10.03 -8.59
N ALA A 392 3.41 10.37 -8.38
CA ALA A 392 2.99 11.74 -8.09
C ALA A 392 3.53 12.23 -6.76
N THR A 393 3.62 11.38 -5.73
CA THR A 393 4.14 11.76 -4.40
C THR A 393 5.65 11.64 -4.27
N GLY A 394 6.30 10.83 -5.12
CA GLY A 394 7.75 10.63 -5.11
C GLY A 394 8.55 11.59 -6.00
N THR A 395 7.90 12.25 -6.96
CA THR A 395 8.44 13.47 -7.56
C THR A 395 8.17 14.63 -6.60
N ASN A 396 8.97 15.69 -6.58
CA ASN A 396 8.70 16.91 -5.79
C ASN A 396 7.43 17.66 -6.27
N ALA A 397 6.33 16.96 -6.55
CA ALA A 397 5.02 17.56 -6.60
C ALA A 397 4.71 18.01 -5.17
N VAL A 398 4.82 19.31 -4.98
CA VAL A 398 4.27 20.03 -3.84
C VAL A 398 2.88 19.43 -3.55
N MET A 399 2.76 18.66 -2.47
CA MET A 399 1.50 18.51 -1.76
C MET A 399 1.16 19.91 -1.27
N THR A 400 0.56 20.72 -2.13
CA THR A 400 -0.10 21.92 -1.68
C THR A 400 -1.16 21.43 -0.73
N ASP A 401 -1.08 21.93 0.49
CA ASP A 401 -2.07 21.88 1.55
C ASP A 401 -3.44 21.33 1.10
N SER A 402 -3.92 20.38 1.90
CA SER A 402 -5.29 19.90 1.97
C SER A 402 -6.29 20.75 1.18
N SER A 403 -7.00 20.08 0.26
CA SER A 403 -8.31 20.43 -0.30
C SER A 403 -8.42 20.95 -1.74
N THR A 404 -7.36 21.33 -2.48
CA THR A 404 -7.57 21.91 -3.84
C THR A 404 -6.73 21.38 -5.00
N LEU A 405 -5.81 20.44 -4.81
CA LEU A 405 -5.21 19.69 -5.93
C LEU A 405 -5.74 18.25 -5.93
N ARG A 406 -7.03 18.12 -6.28
CA ARG A 406 -7.49 16.89 -6.94
C ARG A 406 -6.68 16.80 -8.23
N LEU A 407 -5.71 15.89 -8.30
CA LEU A 407 -5.19 15.39 -9.58
C LEU A 407 -6.40 15.26 -10.52
N THR A 408 -6.43 16.07 -11.57
CA THR A 408 -7.60 16.11 -12.45
C THR A 408 -7.81 14.72 -13.01
N ARG A 409 -9.08 14.30 -13.04
CA ARG A 409 -9.58 12.97 -13.39
C ARG A 409 -9.08 12.42 -14.76
N HIS A 410 -8.33 13.21 -15.51
CA HIS A 410 -7.74 12.91 -16.82
C HIS A 410 -6.22 12.67 -16.81
N ASP A 411 -5.50 12.95 -15.71
CA ASP A 411 -4.02 12.87 -15.63
C ASP A 411 -3.51 11.64 -14.84
N VAL A 412 -4.38 10.68 -14.55
CA VAL A 412 -4.11 9.54 -13.65
C VAL A 412 -4.09 8.19 -14.40
N GLU A 413 -3.96 8.22 -15.73
CA GLU A 413 -4.04 7.02 -16.55
C GLU A 413 -2.66 6.63 -17.04
N CYS A 414 -2.29 5.36 -16.83
CA CYS A 414 -1.10 4.79 -17.44
C CYS A 414 -1.25 4.67 -18.94
N ALA A 415 -0.14 4.78 -19.66
CA ALA A 415 -0.10 4.59 -21.09
C ALA A 415 -0.80 3.27 -21.45
N ASP A 416 -1.80 3.36 -22.33
CA ASP A 416 -2.50 2.17 -22.81
C ASP A 416 -1.61 1.41 -23.79
N LEU A 417 -1.15 0.24 -23.36
CA LEU A 417 -0.28 -0.61 -24.14
C LEU A 417 -1.05 -1.61 -25.03
N SER A 418 -2.40 -1.60 -24.96
CA SER A 418 -3.26 -2.56 -25.67
C SER A 418 -2.91 -2.67 -27.14
N ALA A 419 -2.88 -1.54 -27.86
CA ALA A 419 -2.65 -1.53 -29.30
C ALA A 419 -1.16 -1.55 -29.67
N SER A 420 -0.30 -0.87 -28.90
CA SER A 420 1.11 -0.68 -29.23
C SER A 420 1.99 -1.89 -28.90
N ILE A 421 1.65 -2.65 -27.85
CA ILE A 421 2.46 -3.78 -27.38
C ILE A 421 1.70 -5.09 -27.51
N PHE A 422 0.41 -5.13 -27.14
CA PHE A 422 -0.35 -6.38 -27.01
C PHE A 422 -1.21 -6.74 -28.23
N ASN A 423 -1.17 -5.91 -29.28
CA ASN A 423 -1.96 -6.10 -30.50
C ASN A 423 -3.45 -6.36 -30.21
N GLN A 424 -4.00 -5.63 -29.23
CA GLN A 424 -5.39 -5.67 -28.82
C GLN A 424 -6.09 -4.35 -29.13
N SER A 425 -7.43 -4.36 -29.13
CA SER A 425 -8.22 -3.14 -29.23
C SER A 425 -7.86 -2.15 -28.11
N PRO A 426 -7.86 -0.83 -28.37
CA PRO A 426 -7.57 0.17 -27.34
C PRO A 426 -8.40 -0.04 -26.06
N ASN A 427 -7.75 0.10 -24.91
CA ASN A 427 -8.30 -0.08 -23.55
C ASN A 427 -8.81 -1.51 -23.22
N SER A 428 -8.50 -2.51 -24.04
CA SER A 428 -8.96 -3.89 -23.80
C SER A 428 -7.96 -4.76 -23.03
N TYR A 429 -6.68 -4.39 -23.02
CA TYR A 429 -5.63 -5.09 -22.30
C TYR A 429 -4.88 -4.14 -21.35
N VAL A 430 -5.15 -4.31 -20.05
CA VAL A 430 -4.73 -3.33 -19.03
C VAL A 430 -3.66 -3.84 -18.07
N PHE A 431 -3.29 -5.12 -18.17
CA PHE A 431 -2.49 -5.78 -17.13
C PHE A 431 -1.04 -5.30 -17.09
N GLY A 432 -0.46 -4.95 -18.24
CA GLY A 432 0.89 -4.40 -18.34
C GLY A 432 0.97 -2.88 -18.20
N ASN A 433 -0.16 -2.18 -18.20
CA ASN A 433 -0.16 -0.72 -18.06
C ASN A 433 0.47 -0.34 -16.71
N CYS A 434 1.11 0.84 -16.65
CA CYS A 434 1.87 1.37 -15.50
C CYS A 434 3.24 0.74 -15.25
N GLY A 435 3.49 -0.47 -15.73
CA GLY A 435 4.78 -1.14 -15.56
C GLY A 435 5.95 -0.31 -16.08
N PRO A 436 5.93 0.13 -17.36
CA PRO A 436 7.00 0.93 -17.92
C PRO A 436 7.18 2.28 -17.21
N GLU A 437 6.10 2.97 -16.87
CA GLU A 437 6.20 4.26 -16.16
C GLU A 437 6.75 4.11 -14.75
N LEU A 438 6.45 2.99 -14.07
CA LEU A 438 7.06 2.66 -12.79
C LEU A 438 8.55 2.37 -12.93
N ALA A 439 8.95 1.60 -13.95
CA ALA A 439 10.37 1.32 -14.22
C ALA A 439 11.15 2.61 -14.51
N ASN A 440 10.60 3.51 -15.34
CA ASN A 440 11.18 4.83 -15.57
C ASN A 440 11.25 5.68 -14.31
N PHE A 441 10.21 5.69 -13.49
CA PHE A 441 10.24 6.41 -12.21
C PHE A 441 11.36 5.89 -11.29
N LEU A 442 11.51 4.58 -11.20
CA LEU A 442 12.56 3.95 -10.38
C LEU A 442 13.97 4.30 -10.87
N SER A 443 14.19 4.33 -12.19
CA SER A 443 15.51 4.55 -12.79
C SER A 443 15.92 6.02 -12.89
N THR A 444 14.95 6.95 -12.91
CA THR A 444 15.22 8.39 -13.14
C THR A 444 15.02 9.29 -11.93
N VAL A 445 14.34 8.80 -10.88
CA VAL A 445 14.07 9.57 -9.66
C VAL A 445 14.80 8.94 -8.48
N ASN A 446 15.41 9.77 -7.62
CA ASN A 446 15.96 9.32 -6.35
C ASN A 446 14.83 8.76 -5.46
N GLN A 447 14.91 7.49 -5.09
CA GLN A 447 13.87 6.80 -4.34
C GLN A 447 13.86 7.14 -2.86
N ILE A 448 15.02 7.54 -2.31
CA ILE A 448 15.13 7.98 -0.91
C ILE A 448 15.40 9.49 -0.88
N PRO A 449 14.53 10.29 -0.22
CA PRO A 449 14.75 11.72 -0.05
C PRO A 449 16.11 12.00 0.61
N GLY A 450 16.94 12.82 -0.05
CA GLY A 450 18.26 13.20 0.46
C GLY A 450 19.38 12.19 0.22
N VAL A 451 19.12 11.08 -0.50
CA VAL A 451 20.16 10.13 -0.93
C VAL A 451 20.28 10.22 -2.45
N GLU A 452 21.33 10.89 -2.92
CA GLU A 452 21.65 10.94 -4.36
C GLU A 452 22.03 9.55 -4.88
N GLY A 453 21.67 9.27 -6.14
CA GLY A 453 21.93 7.96 -6.75
C GLY A 453 21.05 6.84 -6.20
N SER A 454 20.01 7.14 -5.43
CA SER A 454 19.03 6.16 -4.94
C SER A 454 18.07 5.68 -6.04
N THR A 455 18.51 5.66 -7.30
CA THR A 455 17.78 5.12 -8.45
C THR A 455 17.89 3.60 -8.47
N VAL A 456 16.92 2.94 -9.10
CA VAL A 456 16.85 1.48 -9.25
C VAL A 456 16.67 1.14 -10.71
N ASN A 457 17.65 0.43 -11.29
CA ASN A 457 17.57 -0.03 -12.67
C ASN A 457 16.76 -1.32 -12.76
N THR A 458 16.06 -1.54 -13.88
CA THR A 458 15.30 -2.76 -14.14
C THR A 458 15.85 -3.50 -15.35
N TYR A 459 16.36 -4.70 -15.11
CA TYR A 459 16.83 -5.63 -16.13
C TYR A 459 15.78 -6.72 -16.32
N THR A 460 15.53 -7.12 -17.56
CA THR A 460 14.51 -8.12 -17.87
C THR A 460 15.09 -9.29 -18.63
N ILE A 461 14.65 -10.50 -18.26
CA ILE A 461 15.00 -11.74 -18.92
C ILE A 461 13.70 -12.40 -19.38
N GLY A 462 13.51 -12.46 -20.70
CA GLY A 462 12.44 -13.22 -21.33
C GLY A 462 12.86 -14.68 -21.46
N PHE A 463 12.19 -15.59 -20.77
CA PHE A 463 12.61 -16.99 -20.73
C PHE A 463 11.65 -17.93 -21.46
N GLY A 464 12.13 -18.67 -22.45
CA GLY A 464 11.33 -19.65 -23.19
C GLY A 464 10.10 -19.04 -23.87
N LEU A 465 10.23 -17.82 -24.39
CA LEU A 465 9.15 -17.07 -25.04
C LEU A 465 8.86 -17.68 -26.41
N THR A 466 7.87 -18.55 -26.49
CA THR A 466 7.45 -19.20 -27.75
C THR A 466 5.93 -19.28 -27.86
N GLY A 467 5.43 -19.43 -29.08
CA GLY A 467 4.00 -19.57 -29.35
C GLY A 467 3.24 -18.24 -29.36
N THR A 468 1.90 -18.34 -29.27
CA THR A 468 1.00 -17.18 -29.32
C THR A 468 1.24 -16.24 -28.13
N GLY A 469 1.46 -14.96 -28.39
CA GLY A 469 1.76 -13.97 -27.34
C GLY A 469 3.24 -13.78 -27.06
N ALA A 470 4.15 -14.55 -27.67
CA ALA A 470 5.59 -14.45 -27.42
C ALA A 470 6.17 -13.10 -27.84
N VAL A 471 5.75 -12.57 -29.00
CA VAL A 471 6.21 -11.27 -29.51
C VAL A 471 5.74 -10.14 -28.59
N GLU A 472 4.48 -10.19 -28.15
CA GLU A 472 3.91 -9.23 -27.21
C GLU A 472 4.64 -9.28 -25.86
N SER A 473 4.99 -10.48 -25.38
CA SER A 473 5.76 -10.70 -24.15
C SER A 473 7.18 -10.13 -24.26
N GLN A 474 7.87 -10.42 -25.36
CA GLN A 474 9.20 -9.88 -25.67
C GLN A 474 9.17 -8.35 -25.73
N ASN A 475 8.19 -7.78 -26.44
CA ASN A 475 8.04 -6.33 -26.58
C ASN A 475 7.78 -5.66 -25.23
N TYR A 476 6.94 -6.26 -24.40
CA TYR A 476 6.66 -5.75 -23.07
C TYR A 476 7.89 -5.78 -22.15
N LEU A 477 8.59 -6.92 -22.06
CA LEU A 477 9.80 -7.03 -21.24
C LEU A 477 10.92 -6.11 -21.73
N ARG A 478 11.06 -5.95 -23.05
CA ARG A 478 11.99 -4.99 -23.65
C ARG A 478 11.66 -3.55 -23.27
N LEU A 479 10.38 -3.17 -23.33
CA LEU A 479 9.94 -1.84 -22.93
C LEU A 479 10.21 -1.59 -21.44
N LEU A 480 9.96 -2.56 -20.56
CA LEU A 480 10.29 -2.44 -19.13
C LEU A 480 11.79 -2.21 -18.90
N ALA A 481 12.67 -2.94 -19.59
CA ALA A 481 14.10 -2.75 -19.46
C ALA A 481 14.55 -1.38 -19.98
N GLN A 482 14.01 -0.95 -21.13
CA GLN A 482 14.33 0.35 -21.71
C GLN A 482 13.95 1.50 -20.79
N GLU A 483 12.72 1.53 -20.29
CA GLU A 483 12.27 2.53 -19.33
C GLU A 483 13.02 2.40 -17.99
N GLY A 484 13.37 1.18 -17.58
CA GLY A 484 14.14 0.91 -16.38
C GLY A 484 15.64 1.18 -16.46
N ASN A 485 16.15 1.77 -17.55
CA ASN A 485 17.59 1.99 -17.78
C ASN A 485 18.44 0.70 -17.63
N GLY A 486 17.87 -0.45 -17.99
CA GLY A 486 18.55 -1.74 -18.04
C GLY A 486 18.58 -2.31 -19.45
N PHE A 487 18.86 -3.61 -19.57
CA PHE A 487 18.77 -4.33 -20.84
C PHE A 487 17.77 -5.48 -20.77
N PHE A 488 17.30 -5.87 -21.95
CA PHE A 488 16.50 -7.09 -22.16
C PHE A 488 17.40 -8.18 -22.72
N ALA A 489 17.39 -9.34 -22.08
CA ALA A 489 17.98 -10.56 -22.61
C ALA A 489 16.90 -11.61 -22.85
N GLU A 490 17.12 -12.44 -23.85
CA GLU A 490 16.29 -13.59 -24.14
C GLU A 490 17.07 -14.87 -23.85
N ALA A 491 16.41 -15.82 -23.21
CA ALA A 491 16.97 -17.12 -22.90
C ALA A 491 15.94 -18.22 -23.23
N ASP A 492 16.44 -19.37 -23.65
CA ASP A 492 15.64 -20.50 -24.15
C ASP A 492 16.12 -21.87 -23.60
N SER A 493 17.20 -21.85 -22.81
CA SER A 493 17.82 -23.00 -22.15
C SER A 493 18.39 -22.58 -20.78
N THR A 494 18.75 -23.53 -19.92
CA THR A 494 19.45 -23.24 -18.65
C THR A 494 20.73 -22.43 -18.89
N GLN A 495 21.53 -22.76 -19.91
CA GLN A 495 22.81 -22.09 -20.15
C GLN A 495 22.62 -20.64 -20.60
N THR A 496 21.75 -20.39 -21.57
CA THR A 496 21.46 -19.02 -22.02
C THR A 496 20.82 -18.18 -20.91
N LEU A 497 20.10 -18.82 -19.98
CA LEU A 497 19.58 -18.17 -18.79
C LEU A 497 20.68 -17.80 -17.77
N VAL A 498 21.66 -18.67 -17.54
CA VAL A 498 22.84 -18.35 -16.72
C VAL A 498 23.59 -17.15 -17.29
N ASP A 499 23.79 -17.12 -18.61
CA ASP A 499 24.51 -16.04 -19.28
C ASP A 499 23.76 -14.70 -19.15
N ALA A 500 22.43 -14.73 -19.35
CA ALA A 500 21.57 -13.55 -19.17
C ALA A 500 21.57 -13.04 -17.73
N MET A 501 21.47 -13.93 -16.73
CA MET A 501 21.51 -13.56 -15.31
C MET A 501 22.86 -12.97 -14.92
N ARG A 502 23.98 -13.56 -15.37
CA ARG A 502 25.32 -13.02 -15.12
C ARG A 502 25.50 -11.64 -15.72
N ALA A 503 25.04 -11.42 -16.94
CA ALA A 503 25.09 -10.10 -17.56
C ALA A 503 24.29 -9.05 -16.77
N ALA A 504 23.21 -9.46 -16.08
CA ALA A 504 22.32 -8.54 -15.38
C ALA A 504 22.84 -8.13 -13.98
N ILE A 505 23.72 -8.94 -13.39
CA ILE A 505 24.28 -8.71 -12.04
C ILE A 505 25.77 -8.33 -12.06
N ALA A 506 26.36 -8.28 -13.26
CA ALA A 506 27.72 -7.79 -13.52
C ALA A 506 27.72 -6.28 -13.69
#